data_AF-A0A7X5KRU4-F1
#
_entry.id   AF-A0A7X5KRU4-F1
#
_cell.length_a   1.000
_cell.length_b   1.000
_cell.length_c   1.000
_cell.angle_alpha   90.00
_cell.angle_beta   90.00
_cell.angle_gamma   90.00
#
_symmetry.space_group_name_H-M   'P 1'
#
loop_
_entity.id
_entity.type
_entity.pdbx_description
1 polymer ?
#
loop_
_entity_poly.entity_id
_entity_poly.type
_entity_poly.pdbx_seq_one_letter_code
_entity_poly.pdbx_strand_id
1 'polypeptide(L)'
;MKKKIFTLIITAALTATNATAFAAEIPRETTPLNATEEQVQITENIISGILDEVQTGKLGYTLAAGYANTRIRKAVIAGETNGHGYGILSPIAQNAIRDMRDMMLRPDVYAQAEEQLKVLLADIIIEVENGMDMNTAIKAAYEKIYQSVNPTFNYDEQFSLDTCYRDIPAVGMEMFTVARKLLNDAQKK
;
A
#
# COMPACT_ATOMS: atom_id res chain seq x y z
N MET A 1 11.54 66.14 24.95
CA MET A 1 10.43 65.87 23.99
C MET A 1 11.06 65.49 22.66
N LYS A 2 10.80 64.38 21.95
CA LYS A 2 9.74 63.37 21.94
C LYS A 2 10.40 62.01 21.63
N LYS A 3 10.07 60.92 22.35
CA LYS A 3 10.41 59.55 21.93
C LYS A 3 9.45 59.15 20.81
N LYS A 4 9.96 58.83 19.61
CA LYS A 4 9.16 58.22 18.54
C LYS A 4 9.24 56.71 18.70
N ILE A 5 8.14 56.10 19.12
CA ILE A 5 7.96 54.64 19.13
C ILE A 5 7.59 54.23 17.70
N PHE A 6 8.40 53.40 17.07
CA PHE A 6 8.07 52.75 15.81
C PHE A 6 7.34 51.45 16.12
N THR A 7 6.03 51.42 15.82
CA THR A 7 5.22 50.19 15.91
C THR A 7 5.38 49.42 14.60
N LEU A 8 6.00 48.23 14.67
CA LEU A 8 6.09 47.30 13.56
C LEU A 8 4.83 46.41 13.57
N ILE A 9 3.91 46.59 12.62
CA ILE A 9 2.77 45.70 12.44
C ILE A 9 3.21 44.57 11.50
N ILE A 10 3.38 43.37 12.04
CA ILE A 10 3.63 42.16 11.25
C ILE A 10 2.28 41.58 10.86
N THR A 11 1.87 41.78 9.61
CA THR A 11 0.71 41.10 9.03
C THR A 11 1.15 39.70 8.59
N ALA A 12 0.85 38.69 9.39
CA ALA A 12 1.01 37.29 9.00
C ALA A 12 -0.08 36.94 7.97
N ALA A 13 0.26 36.93 6.68
CA ALA A 13 -0.59 36.36 5.65
C ALA A 13 -0.56 34.82 5.79
N LEU A 14 -1.60 34.23 6.37
CA LEU A 14 -1.88 32.81 6.18
C LEU A 14 -2.27 32.62 4.71
N THR A 15 -1.30 32.27 3.86
CA THR A 15 -1.63 31.61 2.60
C THR A 15 -2.11 30.21 2.96
N ALA A 16 -3.43 30.05 3.13
CA ALA A 16 -4.05 28.75 3.02
C ALA A 16 -3.81 28.27 1.59
N THR A 17 -2.76 27.49 1.38
CA THR A 17 -2.64 26.68 0.18
C THR A 17 -3.81 25.71 0.24
N ASN A 18 -4.86 25.98 -0.53
CA ASN A 18 -5.85 24.99 -0.87
C ASN A 18 -5.14 23.95 -1.74
N ALA A 19 -4.37 23.06 -1.11
CA ALA A 19 -4.02 21.81 -1.71
C ALA A 19 -5.36 21.12 -1.96
N THR A 20 -5.78 21.05 -3.22
CA THR A 20 -6.77 20.06 -3.63
C THR A 20 -6.17 18.73 -3.22
N ALA A 21 -6.63 18.18 -2.10
CA ALA A 21 -6.25 16.83 -1.70
C ALA A 21 -6.79 15.94 -2.82
N PHE A 22 -5.89 15.46 -3.69
CA PHE A 22 -6.22 14.34 -4.54
C PHE A 22 -6.64 13.21 -3.59
N ALA A 23 -7.76 12.56 -3.94
CA ALA A 23 -8.20 11.39 -3.20
C ALA A 23 -7.04 10.40 -3.09
N ALA A 24 -6.91 9.76 -1.95
CA ALA A 24 -5.90 8.75 -1.75
C ALA A 24 -6.10 7.60 -2.76
N GLU A 25 -5.13 7.43 -3.65
CA GLU A 25 -5.10 6.33 -4.62
C GLU A 25 -4.82 5.00 -3.91
N ILE A 26 -5.32 3.90 -4.47
CA ILE A 26 -5.00 2.56 -3.96
C ILE A 26 -3.55 2.23 -4.33
N PRO A 27 -2.65 2.03 -3.35
CA PRO A 27 -1.26 1.70 -3.69
C PRO A 27 -1.20 0.32 -4.37
N ARG A 28 -0.59 0.25 -5.56
CA ARG A 28 -0.65 -0.93 -6.44
C ARG A 28 0.09 -2.13 -5.85
N GLU A 29 1.02 -1.92 -4.92
CA GLU A 29 1.68 -2.95 -4.11
C GLU A 29 0.74 -3.67 -3.12
N THR A 30 -0.43 -3.10 -2.83
CA THR A 30 -1.42 -3.68 -1.90
C THR A 30 -2.46 -4.54 -2.62
N THR A 31 -2.54 -4.46 -3.95
CA THR A 31 -3.57 -5.15 -4.72
C THR A 31 -3.31 -6.66 -4.77
N PRO A 32 -4.34 -7.52 -4.84
CA PRO A 32 -4.15 -8.93 -5.19
C PRO A 32 -3.35 -9.07 -6.49
N LEU A 33 -2.48 -10.08 -6.59
CA LEU A 33 -1.57 -10.26 -7.75
C LEU A 33 -2.31 -10.40 -9.09
N ASN A 34 -3.55 -10.89 -9.06
CA ASN A 34 -4.40 -11.08 -10.22
C ASN A 34 -5.43 -9.96 -10.44
N ALA A 35 -5.38 -8.88 -9.66
CA ALA A 35 -6.28 -7.75 -9.82
C ALA A 35 -5.93 -6.97 -11.09
N THR A 36 -6.95 -6.63 -11.89
CA THR A 36 -6.75 -5.80 -13.08
C THR A 36 -6.81 -4.32 -12.72
N GLU A 37 -6.18 -3.47 -13.54
CA GLU A 37 -6.21 -2.02 -13.35
C GLU A 37 -7.64 -1.45 -13.34
N GLU A 38 -8.52 -1.99 -14.18
CA GLU A 38 -9.94 -1.64 -14.19
C GLU A 38 -10.63 -1.95 -12.84
N GLN A 39 -10.39 -3.13 -12.28
CA GLN A 39 -10.96 -3.50 -10.97
C GLN A 39 -10.47 -2.58 -9.86
N VAL A 40 -9.19 -2.19 -9.92
CA VAL A 40 -8.60 -1.26 -8.96
C VAL A 40 -9.23 0.12 -9.10
N GLN A 41 -9.33 0.65 -10.31
CA GLN A 41 -9.94 1.96 -10.56
C GLN A 41 -11.41 2.01 -10.13
N ILE A 42 -12.19 0.96 -10.43
CA ILE A 42 -13.58 0.86 -9.98
C ILE A 42 -13.64 0.88 -8.45
N THR A 43 -12.78 0.10 -7.79
CA THR A 43 -12.73 0.05 -6.33
C THR A 43 -12.37 1.42 -5.75
N GLU A 44 -11.34 2.06 -6.28
CA GLU A 44 -10.87 3.39 -5.86
C GLU A 44 -11.97 4.44 -5.97
N ASN A 45 -12.71 4.45 -7.07
CA ASN A 45 -13.85 5.36 -7.26
C ASN A 45 -14.94 5.17 -6.20
N ILE A 46 -15.16 3.93 -5.73
CA ILE A 46 -16.18 3.60 -4.73
C ILE A 46 -15.75 4.03 -3.31
N ILE A 47 -14.45 3.92 -3.00
CA ILE A 47 -13.95 4.04 -1.62
C ILE A 47 -13.00 5.21 -1.37
N SER A 48 -12.65 6.02 -2.36
CA SER A 48 -11.70 7.15 -2.25
C SER A 48 -11.86 7.98 -0.98
N GLY A 49 -13.07 8.49 -0.71
CA GLY A 49 -13.33 9.28 0.51
C GLY A 49 -13.16 8.50 1.83
N ILE A 50 -13.26 7.17 1.82
CA ILE A 50 -12.92 6.33 2.98
C ILE A 50 -11.40 6.26 3.15
N LEU A 51 -10.65 6.14 2.04
CA LEU A 51 -9.19 6.10 2.07
C LEU A 51 -8.60 7.41 2.61
N ASP A 52 -9.17 8.56 2.25
CA ASP A 52 -8.79 9.86 2.81
C ASP A 52 -8.94 9.91 4.35
N GLU A 53 -10.05 9.38 4.87
CA GLU A 53 -10.29 9.33 6.31
C GLU A 53 -9.38 8.33 7.03
N VAL A 54 -9.01 7.22 6.38
CA VAL A 54 -8.03 6.26 6.90
C VAL A 54 -6.64 6.87 6.96
N GLN A 55 -6.20 7.54 5.88
CA GLN A 55 -4.88 8.16 5.80
C GLN A 55 -4.70 9.29 6.81
N THR A 56 -5.78 10.02 7.12
CA THR A 56 -5.77 11.09 8.14
C THR A 56 -6.02 10.56 9.56
N GLY A 57 -6.17 9.25 9.75
CA GLY A 57 -6.38 8.62 11.05
C GLY A 57 -7.76 8.87 11.67
N LYS A 58 -8.69 9.48 10.92
CA LYS A 58 -10.07 9.73 11.37
C LYS A 58 -10.89 8.45 11.43
N LEU A 59 -10.56 7.46 10.61
CA LEU A 59 -11.29 6.21 10.52
C LEU A 59 -10.40 5.00 10.84
N GLY A 60 -10.82 4.21 11.83
CA GLY A 60 -10.17 2.94 12.17
C GLY A 60 -10.52 1.83 11.18
N TYR A 61 -9.69 0.78 11.16
CA TYR A 61 -9.82 -0.35 10.21
C TYR A 61 -11.23 -0.94 10.17
N THR A 62 -11.82 -1.31 11.31
CA THR A 62 -13.12 -1.98 11.35
C THR A 62 -14.25 -1.16 10.74
N LEU A 63 -14.28 0.16 11.00
CA LEU A 63 -15.30 1.05 10.44
C LEU A 63 -15.05 1.31 8.95
N ALA A 64 -13.80 1.56 8.56
CA ALA A 64 -13.42 1.74 7.16
C ALA A 64 -13.78 0.51 6.32
N ALA A 65 -13.41 -0.67 6.79
CA ALA A 65 -13.74 -1.96 6.19
C ALA A 65 -15.26 -2.14 6.02
N GLY A 66 -16.03 -1.83 7.08
CA GLY A 66 -17.50 -1.94 7.07
C GLY A 66 -18.16 -0.98 6.08
N TYR A 67 -17.69 0.27 6.02
CA TYR A 67 -18.19 1.27 5.08
C TYR A 67 -17.83 0.91 3.64
N ALA A 68 -16.60 0.49 3.38
CA ALA A 68 -16.14 0.07 2.06
C ALA A 68 -16.97 -1.12 1.56
N ASN A 69 -17.13 -2.18 2.36
CA ASN A 69 -17.94 -3.34 2.00
C ASN A 69 -19.41 -2.98 1.75
N THR A 70 -19.95 -1.98 2.46
CA THR A 70 -21.31 -1.51 2.23
C THR A 70 -21.43 -0.76 0.90
N ARG A 71 -20.48 0.13 0.59
CA ARG A 71 -20.47 0.86 -0.69
C ARG A 71 -20.28 -0.08 -1.88
N ILE A 72 -19.33 -1.01 -1.79
CA ILE A 72 -19.07 -1.99 -2.86
C ILE A 72 -20.31 -2.86 -3.10
N ARG A 73 -20.94 -3.41 -2.05
CA ARG A 73 -22.16 -4.21 -2.23
C ARG A 73 -23.28 -3.43 -2.91
N LYS A 74 -23.47 -2.15 -2.53
CA LYS A 74 -24.47 -1.29 -3.18
C LYS A 74 -24.16 -1.06 -4.66
N ALA A 75 -22.91 -0.73 -4.99
CA ALA A 75 -22.48 -0.54 -6.38
C ALA A 75 -22.68 -1.80 -7.22
N VAL A 76 -22.33 -2.97 -6.68
CA VAL A 76 -22.53 -4.27 -7.37
C VAL A 76 -24.03 -4.53 -7.63
N ILE A 77 -24.89 -4.33 -6.63
CA ILE A 77 -26.35 -4.52 -6.77
C ILE A 77 -26.94 -3.52 -7.77
N ALA A 78 -26.40 -2.31 -7.83
CA ALA A 78 -26.82 -1.27 -8.77
C ALA A 78 -26.28 -1.48 -10.21
N GLY A 79 -25.39 -2.45 -10.42
CA GLY A 79 -24.77 -2.70 -11.73
C GLY A 79 -23.68 -1.70 -12.12
N GLU A 80 -23.15 -0.94 -11.15
CA GLU A 80 -22.19 0.15 -11.35
C GLU A 80 -20.73 -0.32 -11.39
N THR A 81 -20.48 -1.63 -11.42
CA THR A 81 -19.14 -2.24 -11.29
C THR A 81 -18.67 -2.93 -12.57
N ASN A 82 -19.27 -2.62 -13.71
CA ASN A 82 -18.98 -3.25 -15.00
C ASN A 82 -19.03 -4.80 -14.94
N GLY A 83 -19.96 -5.35 -14.17
CA GLY A 83 -20.09 -6.80 -13.98
C GLY A 83 -19.10 -7.44 -12.99
N HIS A 84 -18.15 -6.68 -12.42
CA HIS A 84 -17.26 -7.19 -11.38
C HIS A 84 -18.01 -7.37 -10.06
N GLY A 85 -17.91 -8.58 -9.50
CA GLY A 85 -18.59 -8.95 -8.28
C GLY A 85 -17.89 -8.45 -7.02
N TYR A 86 -18.63 -8.49 -5.90
CA TYR A 86 -18.12 -8.13 -4.57
C TYR A 86 -16.84 -8.89 -4.20
N GLY A 87 -16.76 -10.19 -4.50
CA GLY A 87 -15.60 -11.03 -4.15
C GLY A 87 -14.29 -10.63 -4.84
N ILE A 88 -14.35 -9.80 -5.89
CA ILE A 88 -13.17 -9.27 -6.59
C ILE A 88 -12.80 -7.88 -6.06
N LEU A 89 -13.79 -7.02 -5.87
CA LEU A 89 -13.56 -5.63 -5.47
C LEU A 89 -13.29 -5.48 -3.97
N SER A 90 -13.92 -6.29 -3.12
CA SER A 90 -13.74 -6.18 -1.67
C SER A 90 -12.31 -6.47 -1.22
N PRO A 91 -11.60 -7.51 -1.71
CA PRO A 91 -10.21 -7.74 -1.33
C PRO A 91 -9.28 -6.58 -1.69
N ILE A 92 -9.48 -5.94 -2.85
CA ILE A 92 -8.72 -4.74 -3.25
C ILE A 92 -8.90 -3.64 -2.20
N ALA A 93 -10.15 -3.34 -1.83
CA ALA A 93 -10.47 -2.33 -0.83
C ALA A 93 -9.88 -2.66 0.55
N GLN A 94 -10.05 -3.90 1.01
CA GLN A 94 -9.62 -4.31 2.35
C GLN A 94 -8.10 -4.25 2.50
N ASN A 95 -7.35 -4.70 1.48
CA ASN A 95 -5.89 -4.62 1.51
C ASN A 95 -5.42 -3.16 1.56
N ALA A 96 -5.98 -2.30 0.72
CA ALA A 96 -5.65 -0.87 0.71
C ALA A 96 -5.89 -0.21 2.08
N ILE A 97 -7.08 -0.43 2.65
CA ILE A 97 -7.45 0.13 3.97
C ILE A 97 -6.50 -0.37 5.06
N ARG A 98 -6.19 -1.67 5.09
CA ARG A 98 -5.30 -2.27 6.08
C ARG A 98 -3.90 -1.67 5.97
N ASP A 99 -3.34 -1.66 4.76
CA ASP A 99 -1.95 -1.28 4.53
C ASP A 99 -1.77 0.24 4.74
N MET A 100 -2.71 1.07 4.27
CA MET A 100 -2.70 2.51 4.55
C MET A 100 -2.80 2.81 6.05
N ARG A 101 -3.66 2.08 6.77
CA ARG A 101 -3.83 2.26 8.22
C ARG A 101 -2.56 1.86 8.97
N ASP A 102 -1.90 0.80 8.53
CA ASP A 102 -0.69 0.28 9.13
C ASP A 102 0.50 1.21 8.92
N MET A 103 0.71 1.66 7.67
CA MET A 103 1.72 2.66 7.33
C MET A 103 1.51 3.97 8.08
N MET A 104 0.25 4.40 8.26
CA MET A 104 -0.08 5.58 9.06
C MET A 104 0.26 5.42 10.56
N LEU A 105 0.20 4.20 11.12
CA LEU A 105 0.59 3.94 12.52
C LEU A 105 2.08 3.80 12.72
N ARG A 106 2.75 3.21 11.74
CA ARG A 106 4.13 2.73 11.87
C ARG A 106 5.01 3.27 10.74
N PRO A 107 5.00 4.58 10.45
CA PRO A 107 5.71 5.14 9.29
C PRO A 107 7.22 4.85 9.33
N ASP A 108 7.82 4.89 10.52
CA ASP A 108 9.26 4.61 10.71
C ASP A 108 9.62 3.17 10.35
N VAL A 109 8.72 2.22 10.61
CA VAL A 109 8.93 0.80 10.28
C VAL A 109 8.95 0.60 8.77
N TYR A 110 8.04 1.24 8.04
CA TYR A 110 8.02 1.20 6.58
C TYR A 110 9.24 1.89 5.96
N ALA A 111 9.69 3.02 6.52
CA ALA A 111 10.90 3.69 6.06
C ALA A 111 12.15 2.82 6.27
N GLN A 112 12.27 2.15 7.43
CA GLN A 112 13.36 1.23 7.71
C GLN A 112 13.34 0.02 6.78
N ALA A 113 12.16 -0.56 6.54
CA ALA A 113 11.99 -1.67 5.60
C ALA A 113 12.44 -1.28 4.18
N GLU A 114 12.14 -0.04 3.74
CA GLU A 114 12.55 0.44 2.42
C GLU A 114 14.07 0.52 2.28
N GLU A 115 14.77 1.06 3.27
CA GLU A 115 16.24 1.12 3.23
C GLU A 115 16.89 -0.26 3.30
N GLN A 116 16.35 -1.17 4.11
CA GLN A 116 16.83 -2.54 4.18
C GLN A 116 16.63 -3.28 2.85
N LEU A 117 15.45 -3.15 2.24
CA LEU A 117 15.09 -3.91 1.05
C LEU A 117 15.74 -3.39 -0.23
N LYS A 118 16.04 -2.08 -0.32
CA LYS A 118 16.86 -1.54 -1.42
C LYS A 118 18.21 -2.25 -1.52
N VAL A 119 18.81 -2.61 -0.38
CA VAL A 119 20.08 -3.34 -0.33
C VAL A 119 19.87 -4.83 -0.56
N LEU A 120 18.90 -5.44 0.15
CA LEU A 120 18.68 -6.90 0.09
C LEU A 120 18.24 -7.38 -1.31
N LEU A 121 17.47 -6.56 -2.02
CA LEU A 121 16.83 -6.90 -3.30
C LEU A 121 17.50 -6.21 -4.50
N ALA A 122 18.68 -5.60 -4.32
CA ALA A 122 19.33 -4.78 -5.34
C ALA A 122 19.52 -5.52 -6.69
N ASP A 123 19.89 -6.80 -6.64
CA ASP A 123 20.04 -7.64 -7.84
C ASP A 123 18.71 -7.89 -8.54
N ILE A 124 17.66 -8.25 -7.79
CA ILE A 124 16.32 -8.50 -8.34
C ILE A 124 15.73 -7.22 -8.93
N ILE A 125 15.94 -6.07 -8.29
CA ILE A 125 15.52 -4.76 -8.80
C ILE A 125 16.16 -4.48 -10.17
N ILE A 126 17.47 -4.71 -10.31
CA ILE A 126 18.18 -4.54 -11.59
C ILE A 126 17.61 -5.51 -12.65
N GLU A 127 17.31 -6.75 -12.28
CA GLU A 127 16.71 -7.70 -13.23
C GLU A 127 15.31 -7.28 -13.67
N VAL A 128 14.50 -6.70 -12.78
CA VAL A 128 13.20 -6.10 -13.14
C VAL A 128 13.35 -4.90 -14.07
N GLU A 129 14.31 -4.01 -13.81
CA GLU A 129 14.64 -2.89 -14.73
C GLU A 129 15.06 -3.42 -16.12
N ASN A 130 15.62 -4.63 -16.18
CA ASN A 130 15.98 -5.32 -17.44
C ASN A 130 14.86 -6.19 -18.03
N GLY A 131 13.64 -6.14 -17.48
CA GLY A 131 12.45 -6.81 -18.03
C GLY A 131 12.15 -8.19 -17.45
N MET A 132 12.63 -8.53 -16.26
CA MET A 132 12.20 -9.74 -15.54
C MET A 132 10.68 -9.74 -15.32
N ASP A 133 10.05 -10.92 -15.47
CA ASP A 133 8.63 -11.12 -15.16
C ASP A 133 8.33 -10.82 -13.68
N MET A 134 7.26 -10.06 -13.44
CA MET A 134 6.93 -9.59 -12.09
C MET A 134 6.56 -10.71 -11.11
N ASN A 135 5.92 -11.79 -11.56
CA ASN A 135 5.59 -12.90 -10.66
C ASN A 135 6.88 -13.61 -10.20
N THR A 136 7.82 -13.76 -11.13
CA THR A 136 9.16 -14.30 -10.87
C THR A 136 9.93 -13.42 -9.89
N ALA A 137 9.94 -12.11 -10.12
CA ALA A 137 10.61 -11.15 -9.26
C ALA A 137 10.01 -11.10 -7.85
N ILE A 138 8.68 -11.10 -7.73
CA ILE A 138 7.98 -11.11 -6.44
C ILE A 138 8.31 -12.38 -5.65
N LYS A 139 8.27 -13.56 -6.30
CA LYS A 139 8.67 -14.82 -5.66
C LYS A 139 10.11 -14.75 -5.15
N ALA A 140 11.04 -14.35 -6.00
CA ALA A 140 12.47 -14.26 -5.64
C ALA A 140 12.70 -13.28 -4.48
N ALA A 141 12.02 -12.13 -4.49
CA ALA A 141 12.11 -11.16 -3.42
C ALA A 141 11.58 -11.72 -2.10
N TYR A 142 10.44 -12.41 -2.13
CA TYR A 142 9.84 -13.00 -0.93
C TYR A 142 10.72 -14.12 -0.36
N GLU A 143 11.32 -14.94 -1.21
CA GLU A 143 12.30 -15.94 -0.80
C GLU A 143 13.50 -15.30 -0.09
N LYS A 144 14.09 -14.24 -0.65
CA LYS A 144 15.19 -13.50 0.00
C LYS A 144 14.78 -12.89 1.33
N ILE A 145 13.56 -12.38 1.43
CA ILE A 145 13.04 -11.82 2.69
C ILE A 145 12.95 -12.90 3.76
N TYR A 146 12.39 -14.08 3.45
CA TYR A 146 12.38 -15.20 4.39
C TYR A 146 13.80 -15.68 4.74
N GLN A 147 14.69 -15.74 3.75
CA GLN A 147 16.09 -16.13 3.94
C GLN A 147 16.89 -15.15 4.81
N SER A 148 16.47 -13.88 4.89
CA SER A 148 17.07 -12.91 5.81
C SER A 148 16.87 -13.27 7.29
N VAL A 149 15.85 -14.09 7.61
CA VAL A 149 15.57 -14.61 8.95
C VAL A 149 16.04 -16.05 9.09
N ASN A 150 15.80 -16.88 8.08
CA ASN A 150 16.23 -18.27 8.03
C ASN A 150 16.98 -18.56 6.72
N PRO A 151 18.33 -18.53 6.71
CA PRO A 151 19.12 -18.72 5.49
C PRO A 151 18.90 -20.06 4.77
N THR A 152 18.35 -21.07 5.45
CA THR A 152 18.04 -22.37 4.84
C THR A 152 16.61 -22.47 4.32
N PHE A 153 15.82 -21.39 4.37
CA PHE A 153 14.46 -21.37 3.86
C PHE A 153 14.44 -21.64 2.35
N ASN A 154 13.58 -22.56 1.94
CA ASN A 154 13.33 -22.90 0.54
C ASN A 154 11.87 -22.60 0.22
N TYR A 155 11.63 -21.64 -0.68
CA TYR A 155 10.28 -21.18 -0.97
C TYR A 155 9.43 -22.28 -1.60
N ASP A 156 9.96 -23.01 -2.58
CA ASP A 156 9.19 -24.03 -3.30
C ASP A 156 8.87 -25.23 -2.42
N GLU A 157 9.79 -25.66 -1.57
CA GLU A 157 9.55 -26.74 -0.61
C GLU A 157 8.44 -26.35 0.36
N GLN A 158 8.53 -25.19 1.01
CA GLN A 158 7.56 -24.77 2.02
C GLN A 158 6.18 -24.49 1.43
N PHE A 159 6.10 -23.88 0.24
CA PHE A 159 4.82 -23.60 -0.40
C PHE A 159 4.21 -24.81 -1.12
N SER A 160 4.94 -25.93 -1.25
CA SER A 160 4.39 -27.23 -1.67
C SER A 160 3.63 -27.95 -0.56
N LEU A 161 3.88 -27.61 0.71
CA LEU A 161 3.21 -28.20 1.87
C LEU A 161 1.83 -27.57 2.12
N ASP A 162 0.96 -28.34 2.78
CA ASP A 162 -0.28 -27.80 3.34
C ASP A 162 0.02 -26.69 4.35
N THR A 163 -0.84 -25.68 4.38
CA THR A 163 -0.64 -24.46 5.21
C THR A 163 -0.35 -24.76 6.67
N CYS A 164 -0.89 -25.84 7.24
CA CYS A 164 -0.66 -26.23 8.65
C CYS A 164 0.70 -26.87 8.93
N TYR A 165 1.48 -27.24 7.91
CA TYR A 165 2.79 -27.87 8.04
C TYR A 165 3.95 -26.99 7.58
N ARG A 166 3.68 -25.78 7.12
CA ARG A 166 4.73 -24.85 6.67
C ARG A 166 5.50 -24.29 7.85
N ASP A 167 6.82 -24.32 7.75
CA ASP A 167 7.73 -23.64 8.66
C ASP A 167 8.11 -22.28 8.06
N ILE A 168 7.20 -21.32 8.18
CA ILE A 168 7.37 -19.98 7.62
C ILE A 168 8.07 -19.06 8.63
N PRO A 169 9.23 -18.45 8.29
CA PRO A 169 9.87 -17.48 9.15
C PRO A 169 8.94 -16.29 9.47
N ALA A 170 8.98 -15.83 10.71
CA ALA A 170 8.18 -14.69 11.14
C ALA A 170 8.73 -13.39 10.54
N VAL A 171 8.05 -12.86 9.52
CA VAL A 171 8.38 -11.61 8.84
C VAL A 171 7.17 -10.69 8.87
N GLY A 172 7.40 -9.40 9.14
CA GLY A 172 6.35 -8.39 9.12
C GLY A 172 5.81 -8.10 7.71
N MET A 173 4.52 -7.76 7.64
CA MET A 173 3.84 -7.50 6.36
C MET A 173 4.44 -6.32 5.59
N GLU A 174 5.00 -5.34 6.30
CA GLU A 174 5.65 -4.17 5.71
C GLU A 174 6.76 -4.57 4.73
N MET A 175 7.49 -5.65 5.02
CA MET A 175 8.60 -6.10 4.17
C MET A 175 8.08 -6.53 2.79
N PHE A 176 6.95 -7.24 2.75
CA PHE A 176 6.36 -7.70 1.50
C PHE A 176 5.71 -6.55 0.71
N THR A 177 5.02 -5.63 1.40
CA THR A 177 4.42 -4.44 0.77
C THR A 177 5.51 -3.55 0.16
N VAL A 178 6.57 -3.26 0.91
CA VAL A 178 7.69 -2.43 0.44
C VAL A 178 8.45 -3.12 -0.68
N ALA A 179 8.69 -4.43 -0.60
CA ALA A 179 9.32 -5.17 -1.70
C ALA A 179 8.52 -5.02 -3.00
N ARG A 180 7.20 -5.21 -2.95
CA ARG A 180 6.34 -5.01 -4.12
C ARG A 180 6.38 -3.57 -4.63
N LYS A 181 6.40 -2.56 -3.75
CA LYS A 181 6.56 -1.15 -4.13
C LYS A 181 7.85 -0.95 -4.92
N LEU A 182 8.99 -1.41 -4.40
CA LEU A 182 10.30 -1.28 -5.04
C LEU A 182 10.34 -1.96 -6.42
N LEU A 183 9.77 -3.16 -6.55
CA LEU A 183 9.71 -3.86 -7.83
C LEU A 183 8.77 -3.16 -8.83
N ASN A 184 7.63 -2.66 -8.38
CA ASN A 184 6.71 -1.88 -9.23
C ASN A 184 7.38 -0.59 -9.74
N ASP A 185 8.18 0.08 -8.91
CA ASP A 185 8.91 1.27 -9.30
C ASP A 185 10.06 0.96 -10.26
N ALA A 186 10.71 -0.19 -10.11
CA ALA A 186 11.71 -0.70 -11.03
C ALA A 186 11.13 -0.99 -12.41
N GLN A 187 9.94 -1.60 -12.48
CA GLN A 187 9.28 -1.96 -13.75
C GLN A 187 8.88 -0.74 -14.61
N LYS A 188 8.69 0.43 -13.98
CA LYS A 188 8.28 1.66 -14.68
C LYS A 188 9.44 2.40 -15.34
N LYS A 189 10.69 2.01 -15.07
CA LYS A 189 11.89 2.64 -15.64
C LYS A 189 12.28 2.00 -16.96
#